data_AF-A0A934AGS4-F1
#
_entry.id   AF-A0A934AGS4-F1
#
_cell.length_a   1.000
_cell.length_b   1.000
_cell.length_c   1.000
_cell.angle_alpha   90.00
_cell.angle_beta   90.00
_cell.angle_gamma   90.00
#
_symmetry.space_group_name_H-M   'P 1'
#
loop_
_entity.id
_entity.type
_entity.pdbx_description
1 polymer ?
#
loop_
_entity_poly.entity_id
_entity_poly.type
_entity_poly.pdbx_seq_one_letter_code
_entity_poly.pdbx_strand_id
1 'polypeptide(L)' 'MQTYTVSITSQGQISIPADLRRALGLHKKTKAIVRADEGKMVVEPVPDILDFKGIFKVKKTASRQEERRAFEEALARGEV' A
#
# COMPACT_ATOMS: atom_id res chain seq x y z
N MET A 1 5.18 -6.08 -21.85
CA MET A 1 6.47 -5.70 -21.22
C MET A 1 6.74 -4.27 -21.62
N GLN A 2 6.89 -3.35 -20.67
CA GLN A 2 7.16 -1.94 -20.97
C GLN A 2 8.60 -1.62 -20.55
N THR A 3 9.38 -1.04 -21.45
CA THR A 3 10.79 -0.72 -21.24
C THR A 3 11.02 0.75 -21.51
N TYR A 4 11.68 1.44 -20.59
CA TYR A 4 12.00 2.87 -20.70
C TYR A 4 13.48 3.06 -20.44
N THR A 5 14.11 3.92 -21.24
CA THR A 5 15.45 4.43 -20.99
C THR A 5 15.32 5.73 -20.22
N VAL A 6 15.94 5.82 -19.04
CA VAL A 6 15.97 7.04 -18.22
C VAL A 6 17.41 7.41 -17.93
N SER A 7 17.69 8.71 -17.83
CA SER A 7 18.99 9.19 -17.38
C SER A 7 19.12 9.05 -15.86
N ILE A 8 20.32 8.73 -15.42
CA ILE A 8 20.71 8.78 -14.01
C ILE A 8 21.33 10.16 -13.78
N THR A 9 20.81 10.90 -12.81
CA THR A 9 21.36 12.22 -12.47
C THR A 9 22.76 12.07 -11.85
N SER A 10 23.52 13.17 -11.77
CA SER A 10 24.82 13.17 -11.07
C SER A 10 24.73 12.76 -9.60
N GLN A 11 23.55 12.89 -8.99
CA GLN A 11 23.26 12.47 -7.62
C GLN A 11 22.73 11.03 -7.52
N GLY A 12 22.67 10.30 -8.63
CA GLY A 12 22.20 8.91 -8.66
C GLY A 12 20.68 8.75 -8.65
N GLN A 13 19.91 9.78 -8.98
CA GLN A 13 18.45 9.71 -9.01
C GLN A 13 17.95 9.22 -10.37
N ILE A 14 16.83 8.50 -10.36
CA ILE A 14 16.08 8.12 -11.57
C ILE A 14 14.64 8.62 -11.49
N SER A 15 14.16 9.20 -12.59
CA SER A 15 12.76 9.61 -12.72
C SER A 15 11.92 8.43 -13.20
N ILE A 16 10.91 8.05 -12.41
CA ILE A 16 10.00 6.95 -12.76
C ILE A 16 8.99 7.46 -13.82
N PRO A 17 8.93 6.86 -15.03
CA PRO A 17 7.96 7.22 -16.06
C PRO A 17 6.52 7.18 -15.53
N ALA A 18 5.67 8.10 -16.03
CA ALA A 18 4.31 8.28 -15.52
C ALA A 18 3.46 7.00 -15.59
N ASP A 19 3.64 6.20 -16.64
CA ASP A 19 2.92 4.94 -16.84
C ASP A 19 3.32 3.89 -15.79
N LEU A 20 4.62 3.72 -15.53
CA LEU A 20 5.11 2.82 -14.48
C LEU A 20 4.67 3.28 -13.10
N ARG A 21 4.75 4.59 -12.83
CA ARG A 21 4.27 5.16 -11.56
C ARG A 21 2.79 4.85 -11.32
N ARG A 22 1.96 4.91 -12.37
CA ARG A 22 0.52 4.57 -12.32
C ARG A 22 0.27 3.07 -12.20
N ALA A 23 1.00 2.25 -12.93
CA ALA A 23 0.85 0.80 -12.89
C ALA A 23 1.25 0.21 -11.52
N LEU A 24 2.29 0.79 -10.89
CA LEU A 24 2.85 0.29 -9.63
C LEU A 24 2.25 0.91 -8.36
N GLY A 25 1.19 1.73 -8.47
CA GLY A 25 0.56 2.31 -7.27
C GLY A 25 1.39 3.41 -6.56
N LEU A 26 2.50 3.87 -7.15
CA LEU A 26 3.49 4.77 -6.55
C LEU A 26 3.03 6.25 -6.43
N HIS A 27 1.72 6.51 -6.51
CA HIS A 27 1.12 7.84 -6.48
C HIS A 27 0.43 8.16 -5.16
N LYS A 28 0.22 7.15 -4.29
CA LYS A 28 -0.45 7.31 -2.99
C LYS A 28 0.47 7.11 -1.79
N LYS A 29 1.68 6.60 -1.99
CA LYS A 29 2.60 6.20 -0.91
C LYS A 29 3.95 6.83 -1.16
N THR A 30 4.33 7.77 -0.31
CA THR A 30 5.54 8.59 -0.43
C THR A 30 6.84 7.81 -0.24
N LYS A 31 6.76 6.51 0.06
CA LYS A 31 7.91 5.63 0.28
C LYS A 31 7.80 4.36 -0.55
N ALA A 32 8.92 3.97 -1.13
CA ALA A 32 9.12 2.69 -1.80
C ALA A 32 10.24 1.93 -1.09
N ILE A 33 10.13 0.61 -1.06
CA ILE A 33 11.18 -0.29 -0.65
C ILE A 33 12.07 -0.51 -1.88
N VAL A 34 13.37 -0.25 -1.72
CA VAL A 34 14.36 -0.51 -2.76
C VAL A 34 15.29 -1.59 -2.24
N ARG A 35 15.41 -2.69 -2.99
CA ARG A 35 16.33 -3.79 -2.67
C ARG A 35 17.12 -4.22 -3.90
N ALA A 36 18.33 -4.69 -3.67
CA ALA A 36 19.13 -5.36 -4.68
C ALA A 36 18.81 -6.86 -4.63
N ASP A 37 18.38 -7.42 -5.75
CA ASP A 37 18.01 -8.83 -5.89
C ASP A 37 18.48 -9.32 -7.26
N GLU A 38 19.29 -10.39 -7.30
CA GLU A 38 19.83 -10.97 -8.54
C GLU A 38 20.51 -9.96 -9.48
N GLY A 39 21.24 -8.99 -8.93
CA GLY A 39 21.90 -7.94 -9.72
C GLY A 39 20.94 -6.91 -10.34
N LYS A 40 19.67 -6.92 -9.93
CA LYS A 40 18.64 -5.96 -10.33
C LYS A 40 18.21 -5.13 -9.14
N MET A 41 17.77 -3.91 -9.42
CA MET A 41 17.10 -3.06 -8.43
C MET A 41 15.60 -3.36 -8.49
N VAL A 42 15.05 -3.86 -7.39
CA VAL A 42 13.62 -4.10 -7.23
C VAL A 42 13.03 -2.98 -6.38
N VAL A 43 11.99 -2.33 -6.91
CA VAL A 43 11.31 -1.20 -6.28
C VAL A 43 9.85 -1.58 -6.05
N GLU A 44 9.45 -1.60 -4.79
CA GLU A 44 8.10 -2.02 -4.37
C GLU A 44 7.45 -0.90 -3.54
N PRO A 45 6.13 -0.65 -3.66
CA PRO A 45 5.45 0.29 -2.78
C PRO A 45 5.51 -0.20 -1.33
N VAL A 46 5.68 0.71 -0.37
CA VAL A 46 5.55 0.34 1.05
C VAL A 46 4.09 -0.05 1.33
N PRO A 47 3.81 -1.22 1.94
CA PRO A 47 2.47 -1.62 2.30
C PRO A 47 1.86 -0.64 3.32
N ASP A 48 0.58 -0.32 3.17
CA ASP A 48 -0.19 0.51 4.09
C ASP A 48 -0.99 -0.40 5.03
N ILE A 49 -1.24 0.05 6.27
CA ILE A 49 -2.08 -0.68 7.23
C ILE A 49 -3.46 -1.01 6.62
N LEU A 50 -3.99 -0.12 5.79
CA LEU A 50 -5.24 -0.32 5.06
C LEU A 50 -5.16 -1.43 4.01
N ASP A 51 -3.99 -1.76 3.47
CA ASP A 51 -3.81 -2.93 2.58
C ASP A 51 -4.04 -4.24 3.34
N PHE A 52 -3.85 -4.24 4.66
CA PHE A 52 -4.10 -5.41 5.51
C PHE A 52 -5.58 -5.62 5.86
N LYS A 53 -6.46 -4.70 5.46
CA LYS A 53 -7.89 -4.79 5.75
C LYS A 53 -8.51 -6.01 5.06
N GLY A 54 -9.07 -6.92 5.85
CA GLY A 54 -9.77 -8.10 5.34
C GLY A 54 -8.88 -9.29 4.96
N ILE A 55 -7.57 -9.25 5.26
CA ILE A 55 -6.67 -10.39 5.03
C ILE A 55 -7.00 -11.57 5.97
N PHE A 56 -7.51 -11.29 7.18
CA PHE A 56 -7.93 -12.34 8.11
C PHE A 56 -9.29 -12.92 7.72
N LYS A 57 -9.33 -14.21 7.38
CA LYS A 57 -10.57 -14.97 7.23
C LYS A 57 -11.16 -15.26 8.61
N VAL A 58 -12.18 -14.50 8.98
CA VAL A 58 -12.93 -14.70 10.23
C VAL A 58 -14.08 -15.69 10.01
N LYS A 59 -14.32 -16.57 10.99
CA LYS A 59 -15.43 -17.55 10.96
C LYS A 59 -16.82 -16.90 11.06
N LYS A 60 -16.89 -15.71 11.65
CA LYS A 60 -18.10 -14.89 11.72
C LYS A 60 -17.87 -13.61 10.95
N THR A 61 -18.64 -13.40 9.90
CA THR A 61 -18.74 -12.14 9.19
C THR A 61 -19.89 -11.35 9.77
N ALA A 62 -19.62 -10.20 10.39
CA ALA A 62 -20.65 -9.23 10.74
C ALA A 62 -20.87 -8.29 9.55
N SER A 63 -22.10 -7.86 9.32
CA SER A 63 -22.34 -6.79 8.36
C SER A 63 -21.82 -5.46 8.92
N ARG A 64 -21.46 -4.53 8.03
CA ARG A 64 -21.01 -3.18 8.44
C ARG A 64 -22.00 -2.46 9.36
N GLN A 65 -23.29 -2.74 9.21
CA GLN A 65 -24.33 -2.13 10.04
C GLN A 65 -24.31 -2.68 11.46
N GLU A 66 -24.12 -4.00 11.60
CA GLU A 66 -24.00 -4.66 12.90
C GLU A 66 -22.71 -4.24 13.61
N GLU A 67 -21.58 -4.16 12.89
CA GLU A 67 -20.31 -3.67 13.43
C GLU A 67 -20.44 -2.25 13.97
N ARG A 68 -21.08 -1.36 13.19
CA ARG A 68 -21.26 0.05 13.54
C ARG A 68 -22.17 0.22 14.75
N ARG A 69 -23.28 -0.50 14.78
CA ARG A 69 -24.21 -0.46 15.92
C ARG A 69 -23.55 -0.97 17.20
N ALA A 70 -22.84 -2.09 17.14
CA ALA A 70 -22.12 -2.63 18.29
C ALA A 70 -21.04 -1.67 18.80
N PHE A 71 -20.34 -0.98 17.90
CA PHE A 71 -19.36 0.04 18.25
C PHE A 71 -20.00 1.26 18.92
N GLU A 72 -21.10 1.78 18.36
CA GLU A 72 -21.85 2.90 18.94
C GLU A 72 -22.41 2.56 20.33
N GLU A 73 -22.93 1.34 20.51
CA GLU A 73 -23.40 0.85 21.80
C GLU A 73 -22.26 0.70 22.83
N ALA A 74 -21.07 0.23 22.42
CA ALA A 74 -19.90 0.15 23.31
C ALA A 74 -19.36 1.54 23.70
N LEU A 75 -19.35 2.48 22.76
CA LEU A 75 -18.98 3.88 23.00
C LEU A 75 -19.93 4.52 24.03
N ALA A 76 -21.24 4.28 23.90
CA ALA A 76 -22.24 4.76 24.85
C ALA A 76 -22.10 4.16 26.26
N ARG A 77 -21.54 2.95 26.37
CA ARG A 77 -21.21 2.31 27.67
C ARG A 77 -19.87 2.76 28.25
N GLY A 78 -19.06 3.53 27.51
CA GLY A 78 -17.75 3.99 27.97
C GLY A 78 -16.67 2.89 28.00
N GLU A 79 -16.87 1.83 27.22
CA GLU A 79 -15.96 0.67 27.15
C GLU A 79 -14.79 0.87 26.16
N VAL A 80 -14.73 2.04 25.50
CA VAL A 80 -13.80 2.36 24.40
C VAL A 80 -13.19 3.75 24.60
#